data_AF-A0A1G6JYD3-F1
#
_entry.id   AF-A0A1G6JYD3-F1
#
_cell.length_a   1.000
_cell.length_b   1.000
_cell.length_c   1.000
_cell.angle_alpha   90.00
_cell.angle_beta   90.00
_cell.angle_gamma   90.00
#
_symmetry.space_group_name_H-M   'P 1'
#
loop_
_entity.id
_entity.type
_entity.pdbx_description
1 polymer ?
#
loop_
_entity_poly.entity_id
_entity_poly.type
_entity_poly.pdbx_seq_one_letter_code
_entity_poly.pdbx_strand_id
1 'polypeptide(L)'
;MDLSINQAADLAGVSATAWQYLERGARWDENDLKPKPETLTKVALAVGLDPREVMELAGVDPDDPDNYNPSRAGRPTVSAAEFGNLYHMMDERQRSLIVALVHSFRERPPGSSPTTAESYRDATVVSKPERATKRRAKRP
;
A
#
# COMPACT_ATOMS: atom_id res chain seq x y z
N MET A 1 12.86 13.23 -12.25
CA MET A 1 12.23 14.46 -11.73
C MET A 1 12.67 14.51 -10.30
N ASP A 2 13.53 15.46 -9.94
CA ASP A 2 14.14 15.46 -8.60
C ASP A 2 13.16 16.14 -7.63
N LEU A 3 12.57 15.35 -6.74
CA LEU A 3 11.73 15.84 -5.66
C LEU A 3 12.62 16.47 -4.59
N SER A 4 12.26 17.65 -4.10
CA SER A 4 12.88 18.17 -2.87
C SER A 4 12.52 17.28 -1.68
N ILE A 5 13.38 17.25 -0.66
CA ILE A 5 13.15 16.49 0.59
C ILE A 5 11.77 16.80 1.18
N ASN A 6 11.37 18.07 1.21
CA ASN A 6 10.07 18.47 1.75
C ASN A 6 8.90 17.91 0.94
N GLN A 7 9.00 17.95 -0.40
CA GLN A 7 7.95 17.39 -1.27
C GLN A 7 7.84 15.88 -1.15
N ALA A 8 8.97 15.17 -1.07
CA ALA A 8 8.98 13.72 -0.92
C ALA A 8 8.43 13.29 0.45
N ALA A 9 8.81 14.02 1.51
CA ALA A 9 8.29 13.81 2.86
C ALA A 9 6.77 14.05 2.94
N ASP A 10 6.29 15.14 2.34
CA ASP A 10 4.86 15.46 2.27
C ASP A 10 4.07 14.38 1.50
N LEU A 11 4.58 13.93 0.36
CA LEU A 11 3.96 12.86 -0.43
C LEU A 11 3.87 11.54 0.35
N ALA A 12 4.89 11.21 1.14
CA ALA A 12 4.89 10.04 2.00
C ALA A 12 4.12 10.23 3.31
N GLY A 13 3.67 11.44 3.64
CA GLY A 13 3.02 11.75 4.91
C GLY A 13 3.94 11.51 6.12
N VAL A 14 5.22 11.85 5.99
CA VAL A 14 6.22 11.80 7.07
C VAL A 14 6.86 13.17 7.27
N SER A 15 7.51 13.42 8.41
CA SER A 15 8.24 14.68 8.60
C SER A 15 9.52 14.72 7.77
N ALA A 16 9.95 15.93 7.37
CA ALA A 16 11.22 16.12 6.67
C ALA A 16 12.42 15.54 7.45
N THR A 17 12.41 15.64 8.78
CA THR A 17 13.45 15.03 9.64
C THR A 17 13.40 13.50 9.58
N ALA A 18 12.20 12.90 9.58
CA ALA A 18 12.08 11.45 9.43
C ALA A 18 12.58 10.99 8.05
N TRP A 19 12.32 11.78 7.00
CA TRP A 19 12.86 11.55 5.66
C TRP A 19 14.40 11.57 5.65
N GLN A 20 15.01 12.57 6.28
CA GLN A 20 16.47 12.66 6.39
C GLN A 20 17.09 11.45 7.11
N TYR A 21 16.44 10.94 8.17
CA TYR A 21 16.91 9.72 8.83
C TYR A 21 16.80 8.49 7.94
N LEU A 22 15.75 8.40 7.11
CA LEU A 22 15.59 7.32 6.15
C LEU A 22 16.69 7.36 5.08
N GLU A 23 16.99 8.54 4.53
CA GLU A 23 18.07 8.71 3.54
C GLU A 23 19.44 8.37 4.12
N ARG A 24 19.69 8.74 5.38
CA ARG A 24 20.95 8.46 6.06
C ARG A 24 21.08 7.01 6.53
N GLY A 25 19.97 6.28 6.66
CA GLY A 25 19.92 4.95 7.27
C GLY A 25 20.19 4.91 8.78
N ALA A 26 20.40 6.06 9.43
CA ALA A 26 20.77 6.15 10.84
C ALA A 26 20.12 7.34 11.54
N ARG A 27 19.71 7.13 12.79
CA ARG A 27 19.14 8.15 13.68
C ARG A 27 20.22 9.08 14.23
N TRP A 28 19.84 10.24 14.76
CA TRP A 28 20.77 11.27 15.27
C TRP A 28 21.79 10.75 16.29
N ASP A 29 21.45 9.70 17.02
CA ASP A 29 22.27 8.99 18.02
C ASP A 29 23.17 7.90 17.40
N GLU A 30 23.33 7.91 16.07
CA GLU A 30 24.13 6.97 15.27
C GLU A 30 23.64 5.52 15.27
N ASN A 31 22.50 5.25 15.90
CA ASN A 31 21.89 3.93 15.87
C ASN A 31 21.18 3.67 14.53
N ASP A 32 21.19 2.40 14.12
CA ASP A 32 20.48 1.93 12.92
C ASP A 32 19.01 2.33 12.93
N LEU A 33 18.55 2.91 11.82
CA LEU A 33 17.13 3.17 11.65
C LEU A 33 16.42 1.87 11.28
N LYS A 34 15.53 1.41 12.16
CA LYS A 34 14.56 0.33 11.88
C LYS A 34 13.19 0.93 11.62
N PRO A 35 12.88 1.36 10.39
CA PRO A 35 11.58 1.92 10.06
C PRO A 35 10.50 0.85 10.12
N LYS A 36 9.26 1.27 10.39
CA LYS A 36 8.11 0.36 10.35
C LYS A 36 7.81 -0.02 8.89
N PRO A 37 7.29 -1.23 8.63
CA PRO A 37 6.86 -1.64 7.29
C PRO A 37 5.87 -0.65 6.63
N GLU A 38 4.96 -0.08 7.42
CA GLU A 38 4.03 0.96 6.96
C GLU A 38 4.75 2.23 6.47
N THR A 39 5.83 2.62 7.13
CA THR A 39 6.65 3.78 6.72
C THR A 39 7.40 3.49 5.42
N LEU A 40 7.99 2.31 5.30
CA LEU A 40 8.67 1.86 4.08
C LEU A 40 7.72 1.87 2.88
N THR A 41 6.49 1.37 3.07
CA THR A 41 5.45 1.36 2.03
C THR A 41 5.13 2.77 1.55
N LYS A 42 4.89 3.71 2.48
CA LYS A 42 4.56 5.10 2.13
C LYS A 42 5.69 5.81 1.38
N VAL A 43 6.92 5.60 1.83
CA VAL A 43 8.12 6.17 1.21
C VAL A 43 8.29 5.62 -0.20
N ALA A 44 8.22 4.30 -0.37
CA ALA A 44 8.32 3.65 -1.68
C ALA A 44 7.28 4.20 -2.67
N LEU A 45 6.02 4.30 -2.26
CA LEU A 45 4.95 4.86 -3.09
C LEU A 45 5.16 6.33 -3.43
N ALA A 46 5.69 7.14 -2.50
CA ALA A 46 5.96 8.56 -2.74
C ALA A 46 7.05 8.79 -3.80
N VAL A 47 8.06 7.91 -3.88
CA VAL A 47 9.13 7.99 -4.87
C VAL A 47 8.92 7.08 -6.09
N GLY A 48 7.80 6.36 -6.16
CA GLY A 48 7.47 5.47 -7.27
C GLY A 48 8.32 4.19 -7.34
N LEU A 49 8.81 3.72 -6.19
CA LEU A 49 9.50 2.43 -6.06
C LEU A 49 8.52 1.31 -5.67
N ASP A 50 8.89 0.06 -5.94
CA ASP A 50 8.14 -1.09 -5.45
C ASP A 50 8.31 -1.23 -3.92
N PRO A 51 7.22 -1.16 -3.13
CA PRO A 51 7.28 -1.40 -1.69
C PRO A 51 7.92 -2.73 -1.30
N ARG A 52 7.78 -3.78 -2.11
CA ARG A 52 8.35 -5.11 -1.79
C ARG A 52 9.87 -5.06 -1.82
N GLU A 53 10.45 -4.54 -2.90
CA GLU A 53 11.90 -4.37 -3.05
C GLU A 53 12.48 -3.49 -1.91
N VAL A 54 11.77 -2.41 -1.54
CA VAL A 54 12.21 -1.53 -0.45
C VAL A 54 12.19 -2.25 0.90
N MET A 55 11.21 -3.13 1.16
CA MET A 55 11.18 -3.93 2.38
C MET A 55 12.30 -4.95 2.44
N GLU A 56 12.56 -5.65 1.34
CA GLU A 56 13.66 -6.62 1.24
C GLU A 56 15.01 -5.95 1.51
N LEU A 57 15.25 -4.77 0.92
CA LEU A 57 16.45 -3.98 1.17
C LEU A 57 16.59 -3.53 2.63
N ALA A 58 15.47 -3.28 3.30
CA ALA A 58 15.44 -2.93 4.72
C ALA A 58 15.50 -4.16 5.65
N GLY A 59 15.60 -5.39 5.10
CA GLY A 59 15.59 -6.63 5.87
C GLY A 59 14.24 -6.97 6.51
N VAL A 60 13.16 -6.41 5.97
CA VAL A 60 11.78 -6.70 6.37
C VAL A 60 11.20 -7.71 5.40
N ASP A 61 10.65 -8.81 5.90
CA ASP A 61 9.99 -9.82 5.07
C ASP A 61 8.69 -9.26 4.47
N PRO A 62 8.59 -9.08 3.13
CA PRO A 62 7.39 -8.57 2.48
C PRO A 62 6.29 -9.64 2.35
N ASP A 63 6.57 -10.91 2.59
CA ASP A 63 5.58 -12.00 2.54
C ASP A 63 4.90 -12.24 3.89
N ASP A 64 5.42 -11.65 4.96
CA ASP A 64 4.76 -11.61 6.25
C ASP A 64 3.50 -10.69 6.17
N PRO A 65 2.29 -11.25 6.37
CA PRO A 65 1.04 -10.49 6.28
C PRO A 65 0.92 -9.37 7.33
N ASP A 66 1.70 -9.41 8.41
CA ASP A 66 1.77 -8.35 9.41
C ASP A 66 2.66 -7.17 8.95
N ASN A 67 3.60 -7.41 8.03
CA ASN A 67 4.52 -6.39 7.50
C ASN A 67 4.00 -5.74 6.22
N TYR A 68 3.48 -6.53 5.28
CA TYR A 68 2.97 -6.00 4.02
C TYR A 68 1.53 -6.48 3.76
N ASN A 69 0.62 -5.51 3.71
CA ASN A 69 -0.73 -5.74 3.22
C ASN A 69 -0.96 -4.88 1.97
N PRO A 70 -0.98 -5.47 0.76
CA PRO A 70 -1.18 -4.71 -0.48
C PRO A 70 -2.53 -3.96 -0.50
N SER A 71 -3.54 -4.46 0.24
CA SER A 71 -4.82 -3.75 0.41
C SER A 71 -4.70 -2.48 1.26
N ARG A 72 -3.64 -2.34 2.07
CA ARG A 72 -3.32 -1.12 2.83
C ARG A 72 -2.39 -0.19 2.06
N ALA A 73 -1.50 -0.73 1.22
CA ALA A 73 -0.59 0.06 0.37
C ALA A 73 -1.34 0.94 -0.64
N GLY A 74 -2.55 0.57 -1.05
CA GLY A 74 -3.41 1.37 -1.93
C GLY A 74 -4.34 2.36 -1.22
N ARG A 75 -4.21 2.59 0.09
CA ARG A 75 -5.08 3.57 0.76
C ARG A 75 -4.74 4.97 0.26
N PRO A 76 -5.74 5.74 -0.23
CA PRO A 76 -5.50 7.09 -0.73
C PRO A 76 -4.83 7.93 0.37
N THR A 77 -3.84 8.73 -0.04
CA THR A 77 -3.19 9.76 0.81
C THR A 77 -4.20 10.76 1.36
N VAL A 78 -5.31 10.92 0.66
CA VAL A 78 -6.47 11.72 1.04
C VAL A 78 -7.45 10.85 1.82
N SER A 79 -7.76 11.23 3.05
CA SER A 79 -8.82 10.58 3.83
C SER A 79 -10.18 10.70 3.12
N ALA A 80 -11.11 9.79 3.39
CA ALA A 80 -12.46 9.87 2.83
C ALA A 80 -13.15 11.22 3.15
N ALA A 81 -12.82 11.81 4.31
CA ALA A 81 -13.30 13.11 4.72
C ALA A 81 -12.71 14.25 3.87
N GLU A 82 -11.39 14.25 3.66
CA GLU A 82 -10.73 15.24 2.79
C GLU A 82 -11.19 15.11 1.33
N PHE A 83 -11.38 13.89 0.84
CA PHE A 83 -11.92 13.65 -0.50
C PHE A 83 -13.34 14.21 -0.60
N GLY A 84 -14.18 14.00 0.41
CA GLY A 84 -15.52 14.58 0.49
C GLY A 84 -15.51 16.11 0.43
N ASN A 85 -14.60 16.75 1.18
CA ASN A 85 -14.44 18.21 1.14
C ASN A 85 -14.01 18.71 -0.24
N LEU A 86 -13.02 18.07 -0.86
CA LEU A 86 -12.59 18.39 -2.22
C LEU A 86 -13.71 18.19 -3.24
N TYR A 87 -14.47 17.11 -3.12
CA TYR A 87 -15.62 16.81 -3.97
C TYR A 87 -16.70 17.90 -3.87
N HIS A 88 -16.97 18.43 -2.67
CA HIS A 88 -17.92 19.51 -2.47
C HIS A 88 -17.44 20.86 -3.05
N MET A 89 -16.14 21.10 -3.12
CA MET A 89 -15.56 22.30 -3.73
C MET A 89 -15.54 22.26 -5.27
N MET A 90 -15.67 21.08 -5.86
CA MET A 90 -15.68 20.91 -7.32
C MET A 90 -16.99 21.36 -7.95
N ASP A 91 -16.90 21.87 -9.17
CA ASP A 91 -18.07 22.14 -10.01
C ASP A 91 -18.69 20.86 -10.59
N GLU A 92 -19.88 20.98 -11.18
CA GLU A 92 -20.64 19.85 -11.72
C GLU A 92 -19.87 19.09 -12.83
N ARG A 93 -19.11 19.83 -13.65
CA ARG A 93 -18.32 19.25 -14.74
C ARG A 93 -17.18 18.41 -14.17
N GLN A 94 -16.44 18.92 -13.20
CA GLN A 94 -15.34 18.23 -12.54
C GLN A 94 -15.83 16.96 -11.83
N ARG A 95 -16.97 17.02 -11.12
CA ARG A 95 -17.58 15.85 -10.49
C ARG A 95 -17.92 14.77 -11.50
N SER A 96 -18.52 15.15 -12.64
CA SER A 96 -18.88 14.21 -13.71
C SER A 96 -17.65 13.48 -14.29
N LEU A 97 -16.51 14.18 -14.43
CA LEU A 97 -15.26 13.60 -14.92
C LEU A 97 -14.65 12.60 -13.93
N ILE A 98 -14.68 12.90 -12.63
CA ILE A 98 -14.21 11.96 -11.60
C ILE A 98 -15.08 10.70 -11.60
N VAL A 99 -16.40 10.86 -11.67
CA VAL A 99 -17.32 9.72 -11.75
C VAL A 99 -17.00 8.88 -13.00
N ALA A 100 -16.88 9.49 -14.18
CA ALA A 100 -16.53 8.79 -15.41
C ALA A 100 -15.19 8.05 -15.31
N LEU A 101 -14.18 8.68 -14.71
CA LEU A 101 -12.87 8.07 -14.48
C LEU A 101 -12.98 6.86 -13.54
N VAL A 102 -13.68 6.98 -12.42
CA VAL A 102 -13.90 5.85 -11.49
C VAL A 102 -14.64 4.70 -12.19
N HIS A 103 -15.64 5.01 -13.02
CA HIS A 103 -16.35 4.01 -13.82
C HIS A 103 -15.43 3.31 -14.82
N SER A 104 -14.49 4.02 -15.45
CA SER A 104 -13.53 3.40 -16.38
C SER A 104 -12.62 2.36 -15.73
N PHE A 105 -12.38 2.46 -14.41
CA PHE A 105 -11.64 1.44 -13.67
C PHE A 105 -12.50 0.25 -13.23
N ARG A 106 -13.84 0.42 -13.20
CA ARG A 106 -14.79 -0.67 -12.86
C ARG A 106 -15.26 -1.42 -14.09
N GLU A 107 -15.41 -0.73 -15.21
CA GLU A 107 -15.85 -1.28 -16.48
C GLU A 107 -14.62 -1.71 -17.28
N ARG A 108 -14.19 -2.96 -17.06
CA ARG A 108 -13.10 -3.57 -17.82
C ARG A 108 -13.45 -3.56 -19.32
N PRO A 109 -12.63 -2.96 -20.21
CA PRO A 109 -12.85 -3.16 -21.63
C PRO A 109 -12.73 -4.65 -21.95
N PRO A 110 -13.68 -5.26 -22.68
CA PRO A 110 -13.60 -6.67 -23.02
C PRO A 110 -12.31 -6.93 -23.81
N GLY A 111 -11.39 -7.73 -23.23
CA GLY A 111 -10.13 -8.13 -23.86
C GLY A 111 -8.84 -7.62 -23.21
N SER A 112 -8.89 -6.82 -22.13
CA SER A 112 -7.67 -6.45 -21.39
C SER A 112 -7.24 -7.54 -20.40
N SER A 113 -5.97 -7.94 -20.48
CA SER A 113 -5.32 -8.85 -19.54
C SER A 113 -5.37 -8.31 -18.11
N PRO A 114 -5.37 -9.18 -17.08
CA PRO A 114 -5.34 -8.73 -15.69
C PRO A 114 -4.15 -7.82 -15.42
N THR A 115 -4.41 -6.72 -14.73
CA THR A 115 -3.34 -5.88 -14.20
C THR A 115 -2.61 -6.65 -13.09
N THR A 116 -1.34 -6.31 -12.85
CA THR A 116 -0.49 -6.98 -11.84
C THR A 116 -1.18 -7.10 -10.48
N ALA A 117 -1.96 -6.09 -10.08
CA ALA A 117 -2.75 -6.09 -8.84
C ALA A 117 -3.94 -7.07 -8.84
N GLU A 118 -4.54 -7.36 -10.00
CA GLU A 118 -5.64 -8.34 -10.15
C GLU A 118 -5.14 -9.79 -10.17
N SER A 119 -3.96 -10.06 -10.75
CA SER A 119 -3.35 -11.39 -10.71
C SER A 119 -3.10 -11.89 -9.28
N TYR A 120 -2.88 -10.98 -8.34
CA TYR A 120 -2.74 -11.34 -6.92
C TYR A 120 -4.08 -11.62 -6.22
N ARG A 121 -5.23 -11.14 -6.72
CA ARG A 121 -6.54 -11.48 -6.14
C ARG A 121 -6.95 -12.91 -6.48
N ASP A 122 -6.75 -13.35 -7.73
CA ASP A 122 -7.14 -14.70 -8.14
C ASP A 122 -6.24 -15.79 -7.53
N ALA A 123 -4.98 -15.47 -7.20
CA ALA A 123 -4.09 -16.40 -6.51
C ALA A 123 -4.47 -16.68 -5.04
N THR A 124 -5.34 -15.87 -4.43
CA THR A 124 -5.73 -16.02 -3.02
C THR A 124 -6.96 -16.89 -2.78
N VAL A 125 -7.50 -17.56 -3.81
CA VAL A 125 -8.47 -18.66 -3.60
C VAL A 125 -7.70 -19.91 -3.16
N VAL A 126 -7.10 -19.83 -1.97
CA VAL A 126 -6.58 -20.99 -1.24
C VAL A 126 -7.80 -21.84 -0.87
N SER A 127 -7.89 -23.00 -1.51
CA SER A 127 -8.86 -24.05 -1.19
C SER A 127 -8.92 -24.25 0.32
N LYS A 128 -10.11 -24.06 0.89
CA LYS A 128 -10.45 -24.34 2.28
C LYS A 128 -9.86 -25.69 2.69
N PRO A 129 -9.00 -25.80 3.72
CA PRO A 129 -8.57 -27.10 4.20
C PRO A 129 -9.79 -27.84 4.79
N GLU A 130 -10.05 -29.01 4.23
CA GLU A 130 -11.08 -29.95 4.65
C GLU A 130 -10.84 -30.32 6.12
N ARG A 131 -11.80 -29.97 6.99
CA ARG A 131 -11.74 -30.23 8.44
C ARG A 131 -11.74 -31.74 8.68
N ALA A 132 -10.57 -32.34 8.87
CA ALA A 132 -10.45 -33.71 9.33
C ALA A 132 -10.98 -33.84 10.78
N THR A 133 -12.19 -34.40 10.91
CA THR A 133 -12.82 -34.80 12.17
C THR A 133 -12.05 -35.97 12.80
N LYS A 134 -11.09 -35.66 13.68
CA LYS A 134 -10.48 -36.68 14.57
C LYS A 134 -11.51 -37.14 15.62
N ARG A 135 -12.20 -38.24 15.31
CA ARG A 135 -12.92 -39.06 16.30
C ARG A 135 -11.90 -39.67 17.26
N ARG A 136 -11.87 -39.17 18.51
CA ARG A 136 -11.08 -39.76 19.59
C ARG A 136 -11.81 -41.01 20.08
N ALA A 137 -11.34 -42.19 19.66
CA ALA A 137 -11.81 -43.47 20.18
C ALA A 137 -11.35 -43.63 21.64
N LYS A 138 -12.32 -43.87 22.51
CA LYS A 138 -12.15 -44.27 23.91
C LYS A 138 -11.76 -45.75 23.91
N ARG A 139 -10.60 -46.09 24.47
CA ARG A 139 -10.20 -47.49 24.72
C ARG A 139 -10.45 -47.86 26.19
N PRO A 140 -10.69 -49.15 26.47
CA PRO A 140 -11.28 -49.67 27.71
C PRO A 140 -10.36 -49.55 28.93
#